data_AF-I3E1Z1-F1
#
_entry.id   AF-I3E1Z1-F1
#
_cell.length_a   1.000
_cell.length_b   1.000
_cell.length_c   1.000
_cell.angle_alpha   90.00
_cell.angle_beta   90.00
_cell.angle_gamma   90.00
#
_symmetry.space_group_name_H-M   'P 1'
#
loop_
_entity.id
_entity.type
_entity.pdbx_description
1 polymer ?
#
loop_
_entity_poly.entity_id
_entity_poly.type
_entity_poly.pdbx_seq_one_letter_code
_entity_poly.pdbx_strand_id
1 'polypeptide(L)'
;MKINNFGSSGVNPYKRQMDKLNQVEKAAGKKADKVEISNKAKEMQQVSQFAAERQAKVEELRIQIENGNYKINPKEIAKSIVNFYFKK
;
A
#
# COMPACT_ATOMS: atom_id res chain seq x y z
N MET A 1 54.05 -34.34 -43.39
CA MET A 1 52.95 -34.22 -42.40
C MET A 1 52.58 -32.76 -42.25
N LYS A 2 51.29 -32.39 -42.35
CA LYS A 2 50.80 -31.01 -42.13
C LYS A 2 50.13 -30.94 -40.75
N ILE A 3 50.60 -30.04 -39.90
CA ILE A 3 50.06 -29.80 -38.55
C ILE A 3 49.09 -28.63 -38.66
N ASN A 4 47.83 -28.84 -38.27
CA ASN A 4 46.81 -27.78 -38.23
C ASN A 4 46.79 -27.15 -36.84
N ASN A 5 47.15 -25.87 -36.76
CA ASN A 5 47.11 -25.09 -35.53
C ASN A 5 45.66 -24.66 -35.25
N PHE A 6 45.03 -25.26 -34.24
CA PHE A 6 43.75 -24.75 -33.73
C PHE A 6 44.04 -23.50 -32.90
N GLY A 7 43.91 -22.33 -33.55
CA GLY A 7 44.01 -21.03 -32.89
C GLY A 7 42.99 -20.87 -31.76
N SER A 8 43.31 -19.98 -30.81
CA SER A 8 42.59 -19.78 -29.56
C SER A 8 41.07 -19.71 -29.74
N SER A 9 40.35 -20.55 -29.00
CA SER A 9 38.89 -20.53 -28.87
C SER A 9 38.43 -19.09 -28.72
N GLY A 10 37.62 -18.59 -29.67
CA GLY A 10 37.24 -17.18 -29.89
C GLY A 10 36.43 -16.51 -28.77
N VAL A 11 36.91 -16.64 -27.54
CA VAL A 11 36.34 -16.08 -26.33
C VAL A 11 36.98 -14.72 -26.12
N ASN A 12 36.35 -13.69 -26.68
CA ASN A 12 36.77 -12.31 -26.45
C ASN A 12 36.36 -11.88 -25.01
N PRO A 13 37.31 -11.58 -24.11
CA PRO A 13 37.02 -11.25 -22.72
C PRO A 13 36.22 -9.95 -22.56
N TYR A 14 36.33 -9.02 -23.51
CA TYR A 14 35.59 -7.76 -23.49
C TYR A 14 34.08 -7.95 -23.75
N LYS A 15 33.70 -8.93 -24.57
CA LYS A 15 32.29 -9.26 -24.82
C LYS A 15 31.61 -9.77 -23.55
N ARG A 16 32.31 -10.58 -22.75
CA ARG A 16 31.79 -11.11 -21.49
C ARG A 16 31.48 -10.03 -20.45
N GLN A 17 32.24 -8.94 -20.45
CA GLN A 17 32.00 -7.82 -19.53
C GLN A 17 30.77 -7.00 -19.93
N MET A 18 30.58 -6.76 -21.23
CA MET A 18 29.36 -6.16 -21.77
C MET A 18 28.12 -7.03 -21.48
N ASP A 19 28.21 -8.35 -21.66
CA ASP A 19 27.10 -9.27 -21.38
C ASP A 19 26.71 -9.29 -19.89
N LYS A 20 27.68 -9.15 -18.97
CA LYS A 20 27.40 -9.01 -17.53
C LYS A 20 26.69 -7.71 -17.20
N LEU A 21 27.10 -6.58 -17.78
CA LEU A 21 26.43 -5.30 -17.57
C LEU A 21 24.98 -5.34 -18.10
N ASN A 22 24.77 -5.91 -19.28
CA ASN A 22 23.44 -6.13 -19.87
C ASN A 22 22.55 -7.04 -19.01
N GLN A 23 23.12 -8.03 -18.29
CA GLN A 23 22.36 -8.86 -17.36
C GLN A 23 21.95 -8.12 -16.08
N VAL A 24 22.79 -7.22 -15.57
CA VAL A 24 22.48 -6.40 -14.38
C VAL A 24 21.36 -5.40 -14.70
N GLU A 25 21.36 -4.78 -15.87
CA GLU A 25 20.26 -3.90 -16.31
C GLU A 25 18.95 -4.68 -16.50
N LYS A 26 19.00 -5.90 -17.04
CA LYS A 26 17.84 -6.79 -17.14
C LYS A 26 17.32 -7.24 -15.78
N ALA A 27 18.19 -7.37 -14.78
CA ALA A 27 17.80 -7.70 -13.40
C ALA A 27 17.14 -6.51 -12.69
N ALA A 28 17.61 -5.28 -12.93
CA ALA A 28 16.99 -4.05 -12.43
C ALA A 28 15.60 -3.77 -13.06
N GLY A 29 15.34 -4.32 -14.24
CA GLY A 29 14.04 -4.25 -14.93
C GLY A 29 12.98 -5.25 -14.42
N LYS A 30 13.30 -6.13 -13.46
CA LYS A 30 12.29 -7.00 -12.84
C LYS A 30 11.38 -6.12 -11.95
N LYS A 31 10.26 -5.69 -12.52
CA LYS A 31 9.19 -5.01 -11.78
C LYS A 31 8.79 -5.89 -10.59
N ALA A 32 9.06 -5.42 -9.38
CA ALA A 32 8.51 -6.02 -8.18
C ALA A 32 6.99 -5.84 -8.18
N ASP A 33 6.27 -6.82 -7.64
CA ASP A 33 4.82 -6.70 -7.47
C ASP A 33 4.54 -5.50 -6.56
N LYS A 34 3.81 -4.52 -7.10
CA LYS A 34 3.43 -3.29 -6.39
C LYS A 34 1.91 -3.22 -6.32
N VAL A 35 1.38 -3.09 -5.10
CA VAL A 35 -0.03 -2.81 -4.87
C VAL A 35 -0.19 -1.31 -4.68
N GLU A 36 -0.99 -0.67 -5.55
CA GLU A 36 -1.31 0.77 -5.46
C GLU A 36 -2.77 0.98 -5.10
N ILE A 37 -3.04 1.96 -4.24
CA ILE A 37 -4.42 2.40 -3.95
C ILE A 37 -4.94 3.15 -5.18
N SER A 38 -6.11 2.74 -5.70
CA SER A 38 -6.72 3.36 -6.87
C SER A 38 -7.01 4.85 -6.65
N ASN A 39 -6.95 5.66 -7.71
CA ASN A 39 -7.23 7.10 -7.64
C ASN A 39 -8.63 7.38 -7.05
N LYS A 40 -9.62 6.58 -7.47
CA LYS A 40 -10.99 6.64 -6.92
C LYS A 40 -11.03 6.37 -5.41
N ALA A 41 -10.26 5.40 -4.92
CA ALA A 41 -10.19 5.12 -3.48
C ALA A 41 -9.53 6.27 -2.70
N LYS A 42 -8.53 6.94 -3.28
CA LYS A 42 -7.92 8.14 -2.68
C LYS A 42 -8.90 9.30 -2.60
N GLU A 43 -9.69 9.51 -3.66
CA GLU A 43 -10.76 10.53 -3.67
C GLU A 43 -11.84 10.23 -2.62
N MET A 44 -12.25 8.96 -2.48
CA MET A 44 -13.19 8.54 -1.43
C MET A 44 -12.63 8.69 -0.02
N GLN A 45 -11.31 8.52 0.16
CA GLN A 45 -10.65 8.77 1.45
C GLN A 45 -10.61 10.27 1.80
N GLN A 46 -10.62 11.16 0.81
CA GLN A 46 -10.67 12.61 1.02
C GLN A 46 -12.04 13.13 1.49
N VAL A 47 -13.03 12.27 1.77
CA VAL A 47 -14.31 12.64 2.40
C VAL A 47 -14.12 12.96 3.91
N SER A 48 -13.10 13.77 4.21
CA SER A 48 -12.85 14.42 5.49
C SER A 48 -13.86 15.54 5.80
N GLN A 49 -14.88 15.72 4.96
CA GLN A 49 -15.89 16.77 5.08
C GLN A 49 -16.65 16.76 6.40
N PHE A 50 -16.68 15.63 7.12
CA PHE A 50 -17.37 15.52 8.42
C PHE A 50 -16.49 15.89 9.62
N ALA A 51 -15.28 16.42 9.42
CA ALA A 51 -14.36 16.72 10.52
C ALA A 51 -14.92 17.74 11.52
N ALA A 52 -15.58 18.80 11.04
CA ALA A 52 -16.16 19.83 11.90
C ALA A 52 -17.36 19.31 12.72
N GLU A 53 -18.30 18.61 12.07
CA GLU A 53 -19.45 18.01 12.74
C GLU A 53 -19.04 16.94 13.76
N ARG A 54 -18.02 16.13 13.42
CA ARG A 54 -17.44 15.16 14.34
C ARG A 54 -16.79 15.86 15.54
N GLN A 55 -16.07 16.96 15.31
CA GLN A 55 -15.44 17.71 16.39
C GLN A 55 -16.47 18.29 17.35
N ALA A 56 -17.55 18.89 16.84
CA ALA A 56 -18.65 19.40 17.65
C ALA A 56 -19.30 18.30 18.50
N LYS A 57 -19.60 17.14 17.89
CA LYS A 57 -20.17 15.99 18.59
C LYS A 57 -19.27 15.46 19.70
N VAL A 58 -17.96 15.41 19.46
CA VAL A 58 -16.98 14.96 20.47
C VAL A 58 -16.96 15.92 21.66
N GLU A 59 -17.00 17.22 21.41
CA GLU A 59 -17.00 18.22 22.48
C GLU A 59 -18.28 18.15 23.33
N GLU A 60 -19.45 18.00 22.70
CA GLU A 60 -20.71 17.80 23.43
C GLU A 60 -20.66 16.56 24.33
N LEU A 61 -20.12 15.45 23.82
CA LEU A 61 -19.97 14.22 24.59
C LEU A 61 -19.00 14.40 25.75
N ARG A 62 -17.90 15.13 25.54
CA ARG A 62 -16.93 15.46 26.59
C ARG A 62 -17.61 16.18 27.75
N ILE A 63 -18.34 17.26 27.43
CA ILE A 63 -19.06 18.06 28.43
C ILE A 63 -20.07 17.20 29.20
N GLN A 64 -20.80 16.31 28.53
CA GLN A 64 -21.75 15.41 29.19
C GLN A 64 -21.07 14.42 30.15
N ILE A 65 -19.89 13.92 29.78
CA ILE A 65 -19.11 12.99 30.62
C ILE A 65 -18.53 13.73 31.83
N GLU A 66 -17.92 14.90 31.64
CA GLU A 66 -17.32 15.71 32.71
C GLU A 66 -18.37 16.15 33.74
N ASN A 67 -19.58 16.49 33.28
CA ASN A 67 -20.71 16.85 34.15
C ASN A 67 -21.41 15.63 34.78
N GLY A 68 -20.99 14.40 34.47
CA GLY A 68 -21.62 13.17 34.97
C GLY A 68 -23.02 12.88 34.41
N ASN A 69 -23.46 13.63 33.39
CA ASN A 69 -24.78 13.50 32.79
C ASN A 69 -24.84 12.52 31.60
N TYR A 70 -23.71 11.91 31.24
CA TYR A 70 -23.66 10.95 30.15
C TYR A 70 -24.39 9.65 30.53
N LYS A 71 -25.49 9.36 29.83
CA LYS A 71 -26.30 8.15 30.04
C LYS A 71 -26.01 7.11 28.98
N ILE A 72 -25.51 5.96 29.41
CA ILE A 72 -25.30 4.81 28.56
C ILE A 72 -26.67 4.25 28.14
N ASN A 73 -26.88 4.08 26.83
CA ASN A 73 -28.07 3.43 26.29
C ASN A 73 -27.69 2.07 25.67
N PRO A 74 -27.90 0.95 26.38
CA PRO A 74 -27.53 -0.38 25.89
C PRO A 74 -28.22 -0.76 24.57
N LYS A 75 -29.44 -0.28 24.34
CA LYS A 75 -30.20 -0.56 23.12
C LYS A 75 -29.56 0.08 21.90
N GLU A 76 -29.12 1.34 22.02
CA GLU A 76 -28.44 2.05 20.94
C GLU A 76 -27.03 1.47 20.69
N ILE A 77 -26.35 0.97 21.73
CA ILE A 77 -25.07 0.24 21.57
C ILE A 77 -25.28 -1.05 20.78
N ALA A 78 -26.26 -1.87 21.17
CA ALA A 78 -26.55 -3.11 20.45
C ALA A 78 -26.93 -2.83 18.98
N LYS A 79 -27.75 -1.78 18.76
CA LYS A 79 -28.14 -1.34 17.41
C LYS A 79 -26.94 -0.87 16.59
N SER A 80 -26.00 -0.13 17.16
CA SER A 80 -24.81 0.35 16.42
C SER A 80 -23.89 -0.79 16.01
N ILE A 81 -23.68 -1.76 16.89
CA ILE A 81 -22.91 -2.99 16.59
C ILE A 81 -23.59 -3.75 15.45
N VAL A 82 -24.91 -3.97 15.54
CA VAL A 82 -25.64 -4.70 14.50
C VAL A 82 -25.58 -3.98 13.16
N ASN A 83 -25.79 -2.66 13.16
CA ASN A 83 -25.74 -1.85 11.95
C ASN A 83 -24.35 -1.88 11.30
N PHE A 84 -23.28 -1.84 12.10
CA PHE A 84 -21.90 -1.82 11.58
C PHE A 84 -21.51 -3.15 10.95
N TYR A 85 -21.87 -4.29 11.56
CA TYR A 85 -21.40 -5.60 11.11
C TYR A 85 -22.37 -6.31 10.14
N PHE A 86 -23.68 -6.11 10.29
CA PHE A 86 -24.67 -6.95 9.59
C PHE A 86 -25.53 -6.19 8.58
N LYS A 87 -25.51 -4.85 8.59
CA LYS A 87 -26.31 -4.05 7.66
C LYS A 87 -25.41 -3.58 6.51
N LYS A 88 -25.64 -4.15 5.33
CA LYS A 88 -24.99 -3.74 4.06
C LYS A 88 -25.68 -2.54 3.45
#